data_AF-A0A161SZM8-F1
#
_entry.id   AF-A0A161SZM8-F1
#
_cell.length_a   1.000
_cell.length_b   1.000
_cell.length_c   1.000
_cell.angle_alpha   90.00
_cell.angle_beta   90.00
_cell.angle_gamma   90.00
#
_symmetry.space_group_name_H-M   'P 1'
#
loop_
_entity.id
_entity.type
_entity.pdbx_description
1 polymer ?
#
loop_
_entity_poly.entity_id
_entity_poly.type
_entity_poly.pdbx_seq_one_letter_code
_entity_poly.pdbx_strand_id
1 'polypeptide(L)'
;MSESNVNTPPASAASANGLGYGAIKPLAVRLNESTRTQLDIIAQLNDRTVTDEVRLAIEAWIDKTKADPAIQRRAKDVRDEIEREAAGKRDAIAAIFDATPAPKSPRTPPKPQGT
;
A
#
# COMPACT_ATOMS: atom_id res chain seq x y z
N MET A 1 40.81 36.74 -30.57
CA MET A 1 40.58 35.31 -30.33
C MET A 1 39.35 35.23 -29.45
N SER A 2 38.22 34.81 -30.03
CA SER A 2 36.92 34.72 -29.38
C SER A 2 36.74 33.29 -28.90
N GLU A 3 36.67 33.08 -27.59
CA GLU A 3 36.28 31.77 -27.05
C GLU A 3 34.81 31.85 -26.62
N SER A 4 33.98 31.18 -27.41
CA SER A 4 32.54 31.05 -27.23
C SER A 4 32.25 30.09 -26.08
N ASN A 5 31.67 30.62 -25.00
CA ASN A 5 31.14 29.81 -23.90
C ASN A 5 29.87 29.07 -24.38
N VAL A 6 29.98 27.75 -24.62
CA VAL A 6 28.83 26.89 -24.93
C VAL A 6 28.39 26.18 -23.65
N ASN A 7 27.56 26.86 -22.87
CA ASN A 7 26.82 26.24 -21.76
C ASN A 7 25.61 25.50 -22.33
N THR A 8 25.79 24.21 -22.65
CA THR A 8 24.68 23.31 -23.00
C THR A 8 24.05 22.82 -21.69
N PRO A 9 22.78 23.14 -21.37
CA PRO A 9 22.11 22.53 -20.23
C PRO A 9 21.90 21.03 -20.49
N PRO A 10 22.06 20.14 -19.49
CA PRO A 10 21.76 18.73 -19.67
C PRO A 10 20.28 18.56 -19.99
N ALA A 11 20.01 17.76 -21.02
CA ALA A 11 18.67 17.38 -21.42
C ALA A 11 17.86 16.94 -20.19
N SER A 12 16.71 17.59 -19.99
CA SER A 12 15.65 17.18 -19.06
C SER A 12 15.54 15.66 -19.09
N ALA A 13 15.85 15.02 -17.97
CA ALA A 13 15.61 13.59 -17.75
C ALA A 13 14.12 13.34 -17.99
N ALA A 14 13.79 12.89 -19.20
CA ALA A 14 12.48 12.39 -19.55
C ALA A 14 12.13 11.35 -18.49
N SER A 15 11.04 11.62 -17.75
CA SER A 15 10.60 10.80 -16.64
C SER A 15 10.52 9.33 -17.09
N ALA A 16 11.35 8.48 -16.48
CA ALA A 16 11.52 7.07 -16.82
C ALA A 16 10.28 6.18 -16.56
N ASN A 17 9.09 6.78 -16.46
CA ASN A 17 7.83 6.11 -16.13
C ASN A 17 6.91 5.91 -17.36
N GLY A 18 7.41 6.08 -18.58
CA GLY A 18 6.62 6.17 -19.81
C GLY A 18 6.00 4.88 -20.38
N LEU A 19 5.99 3.75 -19.67
CA LEU A 19 5.51 2.47 -20.21
C LEU A 19 4.25 1.90 -19.53
N GLY A 20 3.54 2.70 -18.71
CA GLY A 20 2.26 2.28 -18.09
C GLY A 20 2.38 1.21 -17.00
N TYR A 21 3.53 0.54 -16.89
CA TYR A 21 3.95 -0.14 -15.68
C TYR A 21 4.28 0.95 -14.65
N GLY A 22 3.57 0.97 -13.52
CA GLY A 22 3.87 1.89 -12.41
C GLY A 22 5.35 1.84 -12.02
N ALA A 23 5.81 2.84 -11.25
CA ALA A 23 7.21 2.98 -10.89
C ALA A 23 7.84 1.63 -10.44
N ILE A 24 8.79 1.11 -11.23
CA ILE A 24 9.44 -0.17 -10.96
C ILE A 24 10.25 -0.02 -9.66
N LYS A 25 9.87 -0.77 -8.63
CA LYS A 25 10.54 -0.76 -7.32
C LYS A 25 11.47 -1.98 -7.22
N PRO A 26 12.79 -1.82 -7.11
CA PRO A 26 13.69 -2.95 -6.90
C PRO A 26 13.46 -3.58 -5.53
N LEU A 27 13.57 -4.90 -5.45
CA LEU A 27 13.46 -5.68 -4.22
C LEU A 27 14.81 -6.38 -3.93
N ALA A 28 15.38 -6.13 -2.75
CA ALA A 28 16.53 -6.86 -2.25
C ALA A 28 16.07 -7.95 -1.28
N VAL A 29 16.35 -9.22 -1.61
CA VAL A 29 16.01 -10.38 -0.78
C VAL A 29 17.29 -11.10 -0.35
N ARG A 30 17.42 -11.36 0.95
CA ARG A 30 18.49 -12.20 1.48
C ARG A 30 18.05 -13.66 1.43
N LEU A 31 18.87 -14.51 0.81
CA LEU A 31 18.66 -15.94 0.71
C LEU A 31 19.87 -16.66 1.32
N ASN A 32 19.67 -17.85 1.88
CA ASN A 32 20.79 -18.72 2.20
C ASN A 32 21.39 -19.28 0.90
N GLU A 33 22.64 -19.75 0.98
CA GLU A 33 23.37 -20.32 -0.16
C GLU A 33 22.61 -21.45 -0.84
N SER A 34 22.09 -22.41 -0.07
CA SER A 34 21.35 -23.55 -0.60
C SER A 34 20.11 -23.13 -1.39
N THR A 35 19.32 -22.19 -0.89
CA THR A 35 18.15 -21.65 -1.60
C THR A 35 18.55 -20.90 -2.86
N ARG A 36 19.64 -20.12 -2.80
CA ARG A 36 20.15 -19.41 -3.98
C ARG A 36 20.61 -20.38 -5.07
N THR A 37 21.30 -21.46 -4.70
CA THR A 37 21.74 -22.51 -5.63
C THR A 37 20.56 -23.23 -6.26
N GLN A 38 19.53 -23.58 -5.48
CA GLN A 38 18.32 -24.20 -6.03
C GLN A 38 17.63 -23.31 -7.06
N LEU A 39 17.51 -22.01 -6.77
CA LEU A 39 16.92 -21.04 -7.67
C LEU A 39 17.73 -20.87 -8.97
N ASP A 40 19.06 -20.91 -8.87
CA ASP A 40 19.95 -20.86 -10.03
C ASP A 40 19.74 -22.06 -10.96
N ILE A 41 19.69 -23.28 -10.39
CA ILE A 41 19.41 -24.51 -11.13
C ILE A 41 18.02 -24.43 -11.80
N ILE A 42 17.00 -23.98 -11.09
CA ILE A 42 15.64 -23.84 -11.64
C ILE A 42 15.62 -22.86 -12.82
N ALA A 43 16.31 -21.73 -12.69
CA ALA A 43 16.42 -20.74 -13.76
C ALA A 43 17.11 -21.32 -15.00
N GLN A 44 18.19 -22.09 -14.82
CA GLN A 44 18.87 -22.79 -15.91
C GLN A 44 17.95 -23.81 -16.60
N LEU A 45 17.20 -24.61 -15.84
CA LEU A 45 16.29 -25.62 -16.38
C LEU A 45 15.13 -25.01 -17.18
N ASN A 46 14.71 -23.79 -16.81
CA ASN A 46 13.60 -23.08 -17.46
C ASN A 46 14.06 -22.12 -18.57
N ASP A 47 15.36 -22.06 -18.88
CA ASP A 47 15.98 -21.12 -19.82
C ASP A 47 15.63 -19.65 -19.51
N ARG A 48 15.74 -19.29 -18.23
CA ARG A 48 15.35 -17.97 -17.69
C ARG A 48 16.41 -17.41 -16.76
N THR A 49 16.27 -16.12 -16.45
CA THR A 49 17.10 -15.49 -15.42
C THR A 49 16.57 -15.79 -14.02
N VAL A 50 17.48 -15.82 -13.05
CA VAL A 50 17.14 -15.89 -11.62
C VAL A 50 16.18 -14.77 -11.22
N THR A 51 16.32 -13.57 -11.81
CA THR A 51 15.44 -12.43 -11.54
C THR A 51 14.00 -12.68 -12.02
N ASP A 52 13.83 -13.28 -13.19
CA ASP A 52 12.50 -13.61 -13.73
C ASP A 52 11.82 -14.71 -12.91
N GLU A 53 12.58 -15.74 -12.49
CA GLU A 53 12.06 -16.79 -11.61
C GLU A 53 11.63 -16.23 -10.25
N VAL A 54 12.37 -15.27 -9.68
CA VAL A 54 11.94 -14.58 -8.44
C VAL A 54 10.65 -13.81 -8.66
N ARG A 55 10.52 -13.09 -9.79
CA ARG A 55 9.29 -12.35 -10.11
C ARG A 55 8.09 -13.30 -10.19
N LEU A 56 8.21 -14.37 -10.97
CA LEU A 56 7.14 -15.35 -11.17
C LEU A 56 6.78 -16.07 -9.87
N ALA A 57 7.77 -16.41 -9.04
CA ALA A 57 7.52 -17.03 -7.75
C ALA A 57 6.73 -16.11 -6.80
N ILE A 58 7.03 -14.80 -6.80
CA ILE A 58 6.30 -13.81 -6.01
C ILE A 58 4.87 -13.64 -6.53
N GLU A 59 4.67 -13.54 -7.85
CA GLU A 59 3.35 -13.43 -8.47
C GLU A 59 2.48 -14.65 -8.14
N ALA A 60 3.02 -15.87 -8.34
CA ALA A 60 2.34 -17.11 -8.02
C ALA A 60 2.01 -17.23 -6.53
N TRP A 61 2.92 -16.80 -5.65
CA TRP A 61 2.68 -16.76 -4.20
C TRP A 61 1.55 -15.80 -3.85
N ILE A 62 1.50 -14.60 -4.44
CA ILE A 62 0.44 -13.62 -4.22
C ILE A 62 -0.90 -14.19 -4.66
N ASP A 63 -1.00 -14.79 -5.84
CA ASP A 63 -2.26 -15.36 -6.32
C ASP A 63 -2.72 -16.55 -5.47
N LYS A 64 -1.79 -17.43 -5.08
CA LYS A 64 -2.08 -18.49 -4.10
C LYS A 64 -2.62 -17.92 -2.78
N THR A 65 -1.98 -16.87 -2.27
CA THR A 65 -2.35 -16.24 -0.99
C THR A 65 -3.72 -15.58 -1.08
N LYS A 66 -4.05 -14.95 -2.22
CA LYS A 66 -5.38 -14.37 -2.47
C LYS A 66 -6.47 -15.43 -2.52
N ALA A 67 -6.18 -16.65 -2.96
CA ALA A 67 -7.15 -17.73 -2.99
C ALA A 67 -7.41 -18.35 -1.60
N ASP A 68 -6.60 -18.05 -0.58
CA ASP A 68 -6.75 -18.61 0.76
C ASP A 68 -7.96 -17.97 1.49
N PRO A 69 -8.99 -18.75 1.88
CA PRO A 69 -10.17 -18.24 2.57
C PRO A 69 -9.83 -17.62 3.94
N ALA A 70 -8.77 -18.07 4.62
CA ALA A 70 -8.34 -17.48 5.89
C ALA A 70 -7.78 -16.07 5.68
N ILE A 71 -7.04 -15.84 4.59
CA ILE A 71 -6.53 -14.52 4.22
C ILE A 71 -7.68 -13.61 3.81
N GLN A 72 -8.63 -14.11 3.01
CA GLN A 72 -9.82 -13.34 2.62
C GLN A 72 -10.63 -12.87 3.82
N ARG A 73 -10.81 -13.74 4.83
CA ARG A 73 -11.49 -13.37 6.07
C ARG A 73 -10.74 -12.26 6.82
N ARG A 74 -9.43 -12.40 7.02
CA ARG A 74 -8.60 -11.37 7.66
C ARG A 74 -8.62 -10.05 6.88
N ALA A 75 -8.57 -10.11 5.55
CA ALA A 75 -8.64 -8.93 4.69
C ALA A 75 -10.00 -8.22 4.84
N LYS A 76 -11.10 -8.97 4.94
CA LYS A 76 -12.43 -8.42 5.23
C LYS A 76 -12.47 -7.72 6.59
N ASP A 77 -11.94 -8.36 7.64
CA ASP A 77 -11.92 -7.78 8.99
C ASP A 77 -11.12 -6.46 9.02
N VAL A 78 -9.95 -6.43 8.36
CA VAL A 78 -9.14 -5.21 8.23
C VAL A 78 -9.90 -4.11 7.47
N ARG A 79 -10.59 -4.46 6.37
CA ARG A 79 -11.40 -3.50 5.61
C ARG A 79 -12.52 -2.91 6.46
N ASP A 80 -13.21 -3.75 7.22
CA ASP A 80 -14.35 -3.32 8.04
C ASP A 80 -13.86 -2.39 9.18
N GLU A 81 -12.68 -2.62 9.75
CA GLU A 81 -12.05 -1.71 10.73
C GLU A 81 -11.68 -0.36 10.11
N ILE A 82 -11.06 -0.36 8.93
CA ILE A 82 -10.72 0.87 8.19
C ILE A 82 -11.97 1.70 7.92
N GLU A 83 -13.07 1.05 7.50
CA GLU A 83 -14.33 1.77 7.25
C GLU A 83 -14.92 2.33 8.53
N ARG A 84 -14.85 1.61 9.66
CA ARG A 84 -15.31 2.13 10.96
C ARG A 84 -14.52 3.37 11.38
N GLU A 85 -13.20 3.32 11.25
CA GLU A 85 -12.34 4.47 11.53
C GLU A 85 -12.59 5.63 10.58
N ALA A 86 -12.75 5.36 9.29
CA ALA A 86 -13.02 6.38 8.28
C ALA A 86 -14.38 7.04 8.52
N ALA A 87 -15.42 6.27 8.85
CA ALA A 87 -16.74 6.78 9.22
C ALA A 87 -16.64 7.71 10.43
N GLY A 88 -16.03 7.28 11.53
CA GLY A 88 -15.88 8.13 12.72
C GLY A 88 -15.08 9.42 12.45
N LYS A 89 -14.04 9.35 11.61
CA LYS A 89 -13.29 10.54 11.17
C LYS A 89 -14.16 11.47 10.31
N ARG A 90 -14.96 10.92 9.39
CA ARG A 90 -15.91 11.70 8.57
C ARG A 90 -16.98 12.37 9.43
N ASP A 91 -17.56 11.66 10.39
CA ASP A 91 -18.56 12.19 11.32
C ASP A 91 -18.00 13.34 12.17
N ALA A 92 -16.78 13.17 12.71
CA ALA A 92 -16.11 14.22 13.47
C ALA A 92 -15.84 15.47 12.63
N ILE A 93 -15.42 15.30 11.38
CA ILE A 93 -15.23 16.42 10.45
C ILE A 93 -16.57 17.08 10.12
N ALA A 94 -17.63 16.31 9.87
CA ALA A 94 -18.97 16.84 9.61
C ALA A 94 -19.47 17.71 10.78
N ALA A 95 -19.24 17.27 12.02
CA ALA A 95 -19.61 18.03 13.21
C ALA A 95 -18.89 19.39 13.35
N ILE A 96 -17.69 19.55 12.77
CA ILE A 96 -17.00 20.86 12.72
C ILE A 96 -17.72 21.81 11.78
N PHE A 97 -18.19 21.32 10.63
CA PHE A 97 -18.90 22.12 9.63
C PHE A 97 -20.37 22.36 9.97
N ASP A 98 -21.00 21.43 10.70
CA ASP A 98 -22.40 21.50 11.14
C ASP A 98 -22.55 22.12 12.54
N ALA A 99 -21.58 22.96 12.95
CA ALA A 99 -21.60 23.68 14.22
C ALA A 99 -22.66 24.80 14.23
N THR A 100 -23.93 24.44 14.00
CA THR A 100 -25.06 25.20 14.53
C THR A 100 -25.26 24.75 15.98
N PRO A 101 -25.21 25.64 16.98
CA PRO A 101 -25.36 25.25 18.37
C PRO A 101 -26.78 24.73 18.61
N ALA A 102 -26.95 23.40 18.67
CA ALA A 102 -28.19 22.82 19.13
C ALA A 102 -28.40 23.19 20.61
N PRO A 103 -29.57 23.73 20.99
CA PRO A 103 -29.83 24.11 22.37
C PRO A 103 -29.76 22.87 23.27
N LYS A 104 -28.96 22.98 24.34
CA LYS A 104 -28.84 21.94 25.38
C LYS A 104 -30.23 21.63 25.93
N SER A 105 -30.77 20.45 25.60
CA SER A 105 -31.98 19.96 26.23
C SER A 105 -31.70 19.72 27.72
N PRO A 106 -32.47 20.30 28.66
CA PRO A 106 -32.19 20.18 30.08
C PRO A 106 -32.37 18.72 30.53
N ARG A 107 -31.31 18.18 31.13
CA ARG A 107 -31.31 16.86 31.76
C ARG A 107 -32.17 16.94 33.02
N THR A 108 -33.38 16.41 32.97
CA THR A 108 -34.26 16.29 34.15
C THR A 108 -33.58 15.42 35.22
N PRO A 109 -33.40 15.90 36.46
CA PRO A 109 -32.77 15.12 37.51
C PRO A 109 -33.68 13.97 38.00
N PRO A 110 -33.10 12.81 38.40
CA PRO A 110 -33.88 11.70 38.93
C PRO A 110 -34.49 12.07 40.29
N LYS A 111 -35.79 11.80 40.44
CA LYS A 111 -36.57 12.02 41.66
C LYS A 111 -36.08 11.06 42.77
N PRO A 112 -35.80 11.53 44.00
CA PRO A 112 -35.44 10.65 45.10
C PRO A 112 -36.69 9.89 45.55
N GLN A 113 -36.61 8.55 45.49
CA GLN A 113 -37.62 7.66 46.06
C GLN A 113 -37.33 7.56 47.57
N GLY A 114 -38.16 8.22 48.37
CA GLY A 114 -38.12 8.17 49.83
C GLY A 114 -39.20 7.24 50.39
N THR A 115 -38.85 6.70 51.56
CA THR A 115 -39.62 6.00 52.62
C THR A 115 -40.20 4.62 52.30
#